data_AF-A0A4P5YBN9-F1
#
_entry.id   AF-A0A4P5YBN9-F1
#
_cell.length_a   1.000
_cell.length_b   1.000
_cell.length_c   1.000
_cell.angle_alpha   90.00
_cell.angle_beta   90.00
_cell.angle_gamma   90.00
#
_symmetry.space_group_name_H-M   'P 1'
#
loop_
_entity.id
_entity.type
_entity.pdbx_description
1 polymer ?
#
loop_
_entity_poly.entity_id
_entity_poly.type
_entity_poly.pdbx_seq_one_letter_code
_entity_poly.pdbx_strand_id
1 'polypeptide(L)'
;MKITLLQLVGILQIKSYQKIQEFLSQEHVGRVSSIDENGYPQIIPMNFVFLNDSVYMHSHIKGEKIDNINRNNKVGFEVDRELEFLPSYFEDPKNASLADTLYISIVIKGKASLVTDREEKTLALNGLMKKYQPEGGYEPIQSTMRVLDGVAVIKVIPDTLHGKYKIGQHMRAESRIDLAEKILKKNSLTAKATLKIMGFEITENGLQMVDEPVW
;
A
#
# COMPACT_ATOMS: atom_id res chain seq x y z
N MET A 1 -26.63 22.13 -1.07
CA MET A 1 -25.70 21.89 -2.19
C MET A 1 -25.04 20.53 -1.97
N LYS A 2 -25.62 19.44 -2.51
CA LYS A 2 -25.09 18.07 -2.38
C LYS A 2 -24.06 17.85 -3.47
N ILE A 3 -22.78 18.09 -3.16
CA ILE A 3 -21.68 17.78 -4.07
C ILE A 3 -21.39 16.28 -3.98
N THR A 4 -21.90 15.55 -4.96
CA THR A 4 -21.26 14.50 -5.79
C THR A 4 -19.99 13.79 -5.27
N LEU A 5 -19.87 13.45 -3.99
CA LEU A 5 -18.71 12.68 -3.51
C LEU A 5 -18.82 11.17 -3.80
N LEU A 6 -20.02 10.66 -4.08
CA LEU A 6 -20.26 9.21 -4.21
C LEU A 6 -19.83 8.61 -5.57
N GLN A 7 -19.85 9.39 -6.67
CA GLN A 7 -19.55 8.84 -8.01
C GLN A 7 -18.06 8.60 -8.26
N LEU A 8 -17.17 9.41 -7.66
CA LEU A 8 -15.73 9.29 -7.88
C LEU A 8 -15.11 8.08 -7.17
N VAL A 9 -15.73 7.56 -6.11
CA VAL A 9 -15.18 6.42 -5.35
C VAL A 9 -15.04 5.18 -6.25
N GLY A 10 -15.99 4.96 -7.17
CA GLY A 10 -15.95 3.80 -8.07
C GLY A 10 -14.89 3.87 -9.17
N ILE A 11 -14.56 5.06 -9.67
CA ILE A 11 -13.54 5.26 -10.72
C ILE A 11 -12.12 5.15 -10.12
N LEU A 12 -11.99 5.54 -8.86
CA LEU A 12 -10.72 5.46 -8.14
C LEU A 12 -10.52 4.10 -7.45
N GLN A 13 -11.51 3.22 -7.44
CA GLN A 13 -11.43 1.92 -6.79
C GLN A 13 -10.59 0.94 -7.62
N ILE A 14 -9.61 0.30 -6.98
CA ILE A 14 -8.90 -0.85 -7.54
C ILE A 14 -9.87 -2.03 -7.56
N LYS A 15 -10.21 -2.52 -8.76
CA LYS A 15 -11.18 -3.63 -8.93
C LYS A 15 -10.49 -4.98 -9.04
N SER A 16 -9.24 -5.02 -9.48
CA SER A 16 -8.49 -6.28 -9.62
C SER A 16 -7.87 -6.69 -8.29
N TYR A 17 -8.27 -7.85 -7.78
CA TYR A 17 -7.62 -8.45 -6.62
C TYR A 17 -6.14 -8.72 -6.87
N GLN A 18 -5.78 -9.13 -8.09
CA GLN A 18 -4.39 -9.34 -8.48
C GLN A 18 -3.57 -8.05 -8.37
N LYS A 19 -4.13 -6.90 -8.78
CA LYS A 19 -3.43 -5.60 -8.67
C LYS A 19 -3.22 -5.17 -7.22
N ILE A 20 -4.17 -5.50 -6.35
CA ILE A 20 -4.02 -5.31 -4.90
C ILE A 20 -2.85 -6.16 -4.38
N GLN A 21 -2.79 -7.45 -4.75
CA GLN A 21 -1.71 -8.34 -4.34
C GLN A 21 -0.35 -7.88 -4.88
N GLU A 22 -0.29 -7.47 -6.16
CA GLU A 22 0.90 -6.88 -6.77
C GLU A 22 1.37 -5.65 -5.99
N PHE A 23 0.48 -4.72 -5.66
CA PHE A 23 0.82 -3.54 -4.87
C PHE A 23 1.34 -3.90 -3.46
N LEU A 24 0.63 -4.76 -2.72
CA LEU A 24 1.06 -5.24 -1.40
C LEU A 24 2.42 -5.94 -1.42
N SER A 25 2.77 -6.60 -2.53
CA SER A 25 4.06 -7.25 -2.70
C SER A 25 5.22 -6.26 -2.91
N GLN A 26 4.94 -5.09 -3.50
CA GLN A 26 5.94 -4.07 -3.81
C GLN A 26 6.20 -3.11 -2.65
N GLU A 27 5.22 -2.91 -1.76
CA GLU A 27 5.35 -1.93 -0.67
C GLU A 27 6.08 -2.49 0.54
N HIS A 28 7.08 -1.76 1.03
CA HIS A 28 7.95 -2.23 2.11
C HIS A 28 7.35 -2.02 3.49
N VAL A 29 6.54 -0.99 3.72
CA VAL A 29 6.02 -0.65 5.04
C VAL A 29 4.52 -0.48 4.97
N GLY A 30 3.81 -1.10 5.90
CA GLY A 30 2.40 -0.84 6.15
C GLY A 30 2.19 -0.33 7.56
N ARG A 31 1.06 0.31 7.83
CA ARG A 31 0.71 0.87 9.14
C ARG A 31 -0.42 0.07 9.73
N VAL A 32 -0.16 -0.61 10.84
CA VAL A 32 -1.20 -1.29 11.61
C VAL A 32 -1.74 -0.34 12.69
N SER A 33 -3.05 -0.24 12.77
CA SER A 33 -3.77 0.47 13.83
C SER A 33 -4.43 -0.53 14.78
N SER A 34 -4.13 -0.42 16.07
CA SER A 34 -4.79 -1.17 17.15
C SER A 34 -5.42 -0.18 18.13
N ILE A 35 -6.35 -0.64 18.98
CA ILE A 35 -7.04 0.22 19.95
C ILE A 35 -6.50 -0.05 21.35
N ASP A 36 -6.02 0.99 22.02
CA ASP A 36 -5.51 0.90 23.38
C ASP A 36 -6.62 0.72 24.43
N GLU A 37 -6.24 0.57 25.70
CA GLU A 37 -7.20 0.39 26.80
C GLU A 37 -8.11 1.60 27.05
N ASN A 38 -7.69 2.78 26.63
CA ASN A 38 -8.42 4.03 26.78
C ASN A 38 -9.25 4.38 25.52
N GLY A 39 -9.20 3.53 24.49
CA GLY A 39 -9.92 3.73 23.24
C GLY A 39 -9.19 4.57 22.20
N TYR A 40 -7.91 4.92 22.41
CA TYR A 40 -7.10 5.62 21.41
C TYR A 40 -6.54 4.65 20.37
N PRO A 41 -6.46 5.07 19.09
CA PRO A 41 -5.78 4.29 18.07
C PRO A 41 -4.26 4.44 18.20
N GLN A 42 -3.56 3.33 18.43
CA GLN A 42 -2.11 3.24 18.24
C GLN A 42 -1.83 2.85 16.79
N ILE A 43 -1.05 3.66 16.06
CA ILE A 43 -0.66 3.40 14.66
C ILE A 43 0.86 3.20 14.59
N ILE A 44 1.30 2.05 14.08
CA ILE A 44 2.72 1.69 14.01
C ILE A 44 3.09 1.23 12.59
N PRO A 45 4.18 1.77 12.00
CA PRO A 45 4.74 1.24 10.76
C PRO A 45 5.42 -0.10 11.00
N MET A 46 5.16 -1.08 10.13
CA MET A 46 5.70 -2.43 10.22
C MET A 46 6.06 -2.97 8.83
N ASN A 47 7.15 -3.74 8.77
CA ASN A 47 7.39 -4.65 7.66
C ASN A 47 6.31 -5.73 7.68
N PHE A 48 5.82 -6.07 6.49
CA PHE A 48 4.71 -7.00 6.31
C PHE A 48 4.86 -7.83 5.05
N VAL A 49 4.20 -8.98 5.04
CA VAL A 49 3.97 -9.78 3.83
C VAL A 49 2.49 -10.10 3.74
N PHE A 50 1.93 -10.08 2.52
CA PHE A 50 0.56 -10.51 2.27
C PHE A 50 0.59 -11.92 1.65
N LEU A 51 0.11 -12.92 2.40
CA LEU A 51 0.10 -14.33 2.01
C LEU A 51 -1.23 -14.94 2.43
N ASN A 52 -1.75 -15.88 1.65
CA ASN A 52 -2.99 -16.60 1.99
C ASN A 52 -4.12 -15.64 2.43
N ASP A 53 -4.30 -14.57 1.65
CA ASP A 53 -5.29 -13.51 1.86
C ASP A 53 -5.21 -12.81 3.24
N SER A 54 -4.04 -12.86 3.89
CA SER A 54 -3.80 -12.28 5.22
C SER A 54 -2.52 -11.45 5.24
N VAL A 55 -2.50 -10.40 6.05
CA VAL A 55 -1.28 -9.63 6.34
C VAL A 55 -0.55 -10.29 7.50
N TYR A 56 0.74 -10.56 7.34
CA TYR A 56 1.61 -11.06 8.40
C TYR A 56 2.71 -10.06 8.72
N MET A 57 2.98 -9.84 10.01
CA MET A 57 4.00 -8.93 10.51
C MET A 57 4.81 -9.59 11.63
N HIS A 58 6.12 -9.36 11.64
CA HIS A 58 7.01 -9.80 12.71
C HIS A 58 7.06 -8.75 13.83
N SER A 59 7.08 -9.20 15.09
CA SER A 59 7.22 -8.34 16.26
C SER A 59 8.01 -9.04 17.38
N HIS A 60 8.55 -8.24 18.30
CA HIS A 60 8.87 -8.72 19.64
C HIS A 60 7.61 -9.29 20.33
N ILE A 61 7.79 -10.25 21.24
CA ILE A 61 6.71 -10.98 21.95
C ILE A 61 5.90 -10.12 22.93
N LYS A 62 6.38 -8.90 23.22
CA LYS A 62 5.75 -7.93 24.12
C LYS A 62 5.71 -6.56 23.45
N GLY A 63 4.72 -5.76 23.85
CA GLY A 63 4.58 -4.36 23.46
C GLY A 63 3.10 -3.99 23.36
N GLU A 64 2.83 -2.70 23.42
CA GLU A 64 1.46 -2.16 23.50
C GLU A 64 0.52 -2.73 22.42
N LYS A 65 0.97 -2.83 21.16
CA LYS A 65 0.17 -3.45 20.08
C LYS A 65 -0.25 -4.89 20.38
N ILE A 66 0.59 -5.67 21.06
CA ILE A 66 0.28 -7.06 21.43
C ILE A 66 -0.80 -7.05 22.51
N ASP A 67 -0.66 -6.18 23.52
CA ASP A 67 -1.65 -6.02 24.59
C ASP A 67 -2.99 -5.53 24.03
N ASN A 68 -2.95 -4.59 23.08
CA ASN A 68 -4.10 -4.06 22.37
C ASN A 68 -4.82 -5.15 21.58
N ILE A 69 -4.09 -5.95 20.78
CA ILE A 69 -4.66 -7.05 19.99
C ILE A 69 -5.30 -8.12 20.89
N ASN A 70 -4.66 -8.46 22.01
CA ASN A 70 -5.18 -9.44 22.95
C ASN A 70 -6.49 -8.97 23.61
N ARG A 71 -6.62 -7.66 23.89
CA ARG A 71 -7.82 -7.04 24.46
C ARG A 71 -8.91 -6.81 23.43
N ASN A 72 -8.54 -6.33 22.24
CA ASN A 72 -9.43 -6.03 21.13
C ASN A 72 -8.73 -6.34 19.81
N ASN A 73 -9.18 -7.42 19.17
CA ASN A 73 -8.56 -7.90 17.94
C ASN A 73 -8.93 -7.08 16.69
N LYS A 74 -9.83 -6.09 16.77
CA LYS A 74 -10.18 -5.27 15.61
C LYS A 74 -9.05 -4.31 15.30
N VAL A 75 -8.51 -4.40 14.08
CA VAL A 75 -7.40 -3.56 13.62
C VAL A 75 -7.71 -2.91 12.27
N GLY A 76 -7.07 -1.76 12.04
CA GLY A 76 -6.87 -1.21 10.70
C GLY A 76 -5.50 -1.59 10.18
N PHE A 77 -5.36 -1.80 8.88
CA PHE A 77 -4.06 -1.86 8.23
C PHE A 77 -4.10 -1.01 6.96
N GLU A 78 -3.04 -0.25 6.72
CA GLU A 78 -2.97 0.68 5.60
C GLU A 78 -1.60 0.60 4.94
N VAL A 79 -1.58 0.75 3.62
CA VAL A 79 -0.35 0.91 2.85
C VAL A 79 -0.61 1.84 1.68
N ASP A 80 0.34 2.71 1.38
CA ASP A 80 0.24 3.71 0.32
C ASP A 80 1.57 3.93 -0.40
N ARG A 81 1.45 4.50 -1.60
CA ARG A 81 2.55 5.06 -2.38
C ARG A 81 2.10 6.39 -2.95
N GLU A 82 2.74 7.48 -2.52
CA GLU A 82 2.70 8.74 -3.25
C GLU A 82 3.43 8.57 -4.58
N LEU A 83 2.75 8.91 -5.68
CA LEU A 83 3.34 8.86 -7.02
C LEU A 83 3.91 10.22 -7.39
N GLU A 84 3.10 11.27 -7.32
CA GLU A 84 3.53 12.61 -7.70
C GLU A 84 2.64 13.67 -7.06
N PHE A 85 3.28 14.65 -6.44
CA PHE A 85 2.61 15.89 -6.04
C PHE A 85 2.46 16.80 -7.26
N LEU A 86 1.22 17.22 -7.51
CA LEU A 86 0.81 18.10 -8.60
C LEU A 86 0.63 19.52 -8.04
N PRO A 87 1.58 20.44 -8.28
CA PRO A 87 1.46 21.80 -7.82
C PRO A 87 0.29 22.50 -8.51
N SER A 88 -0.38 23.42 -7.83
CA SER A 88 -1.57 24.09 -8.37
C SER A 88 -1.33 24.83 -9.71
N TYR A 89 -0.09 25.30 -9.95
CA TYR A 89 0.29 25.96 -11.20
C TYR A 89 0.31 25.03 -12.42
N PHE A 90 0.15 23.72 -12.23
CA PHE A 90 -0.15 22.82 -13.34
C PHE A 90 -1.51 23.16 -13.96
N GLU A 91 -2.46 23.66 -13.17
CA GLU A 91 -3.79 24.06 -13.65
C GLU A 91 -3.93 25.59 -13.72
N ASP A 92 -3.69 26.29 -12.60
CA ASP A 92 -3.74 27.75 -12.52
C ASP A 92 -2.71 28.29 -11.50
N PRO A 93 -1.73 29.11 -11.92
CA PRO A 93 -0.71 29.68 -11.02
C PRO A 93 -1.28 30.63 -9.96
N LYS A 94 -2.52 31.09 -10.09
CA LYS A 94 -3.18 32.00 -9.14
C LYS A 94 -4.19 31.30 -8.22
N ASN A 95 -4.42 29.99 -8.36
CA ASN A 95 -5.39 29.26 -7.57
C ASN A 95 -4.77 28.08 -6.81
N ALA A 96 -4.36 28.31 -5.57
CA ALA A 96 -3.73 27.28 -4.73
C ALA A 96 -4.62 26.05 -4.43
N SER A 97 -5.94 26.15 -4.61
CA SER A 97 -6.88 25.05 -4.34
C SER A 97 -6.82 23.90 -5.36
N LEU A 98 -6.08 24.08 -6.46
CA LEU A 98 -5.92 23.09 -7.53
C LEU A 98 -4.70 22.18 -7.36
N ALA A 99 -3.96 22.31 -6.26
CA ALA A 99 -2.90 21.35 -5.94
C ALA A 99 -3.52 19.97 -5.63
N ASP A 100 -2.84 18.91 -6.04
CA ASP A 100 -3.34 17.55 -5.93
C ASP A 100 -2.19 16.54 -5.82
N THR A 101 -2.51 15.27 -5.59
CA THR A 101 -1.53 14.18 -5.51
C THR A 101 -2.03 12.95 -6.26
N LEU A 102 -1.16 12.37 -7.09
CA LEU A 102 -1.35 11.03 -7.64
C LEU A 102 -0.85 10.00 -6.62
N TYR A 103 -1.62 8.96 -6.36
CA TYR A 103 -1.30 7.96 -5.34
C TYR A 103 -1.97 6.61 -5.61
N ILE A 104 -1.48 5.58 -4.92
CA ILE A 104 -2.15 4.29 -4.78
C ILE A 104 -2.17 3.95 -3.29
N SER A 105 -3.28 3.42 -2.78
CA SER A 105 -3.38 2.94 -1.40
C SER A 105 -4.29 1.74 -1.25
N ILE A 106 -4.06 0.96 -0.20
CA ILE A 106 -4.93 -0.14 0.24
C ILE A 106 -5.23 0.07 1.71
N VAL A 107 -6.51 0.00 2.06
CA VAL A 107 -7.01 0.06 3.43
C VAL A 107 -7.74 -1.24 3.74
N ILE A 108 -7.31 -1.88 4.82
CA ILE A 108 -7.86 -3.11 5.37
C ILE A 108 -8.48 -2.80 6.73
N LYS A 109 -9.67 -3.33 6.98
CA LYS A 109 -10.22 -3.49 8.33
C LYS A 109 -10.32 -4.98 8.57
N GLY A 110 -9.87 -5.45 9.71
CA GLY A 110 -9.82 -6.88 9.96
C GLY A 110 -9.61 -7.24 11.41
N LYS A 111 -9.34 -8.52 11.61
CA LYS A 111 -9.09 -9.10 12.93
C LYS A 111 -7.66 -9.59 13.02
N ALA A 112 -6.95 -9.11 14.03
CA ALA A 112 -5.59 -9.50 14.33
C ALA A 112 -5.55 -10.68 15.32
N SER A 113 -4.58 -11.56 15.15
CA SER A 113 -4.26 -12.61 16.12
C SER A 113 -2.77 -12.89 16.13
N LEU A 114 -2.25 -13.36 17.27
CA LEU A 114 -0.90 -13.90 17.33
C LEU A 114 -0.90 -15.32 16.78
N VAL A 115 -0.01 -15.60 15.83
CA VAL A 115 0.16 -16.94 15.28
C VAL A 115 0.86 -17.82 16.31
N THR A 116 0.22 -18.93 16.69
CA THR A 116 0.75 -19.90 17.64
C THR A 116 1.32 -21.15 16.97
N ASP A 117 0.77 -21.54 15.82
CA ASP A 117 1.27 -22.66 15.04
C ASP A 117 2.68 -22.37 14.48
N ARG A 118 3.58 -23.35 14.63
CA ARG A 118 5.00 -23.18 14.27
C ARG A 118 5.20 -23.23 12.75
N GLU A 119 4.37 -23.96 12.02
CA GLU A 119 4.46 -24.01 10.56
C GLU A 119 3.96 -22.69 9.96
N GLU A 120 2.85 -22.14 10.45
CA GLU A 120 2.35 -20.84 10.01
C GLU A 120 3.30 -19.69 10.37
N LYS A 121 3.91 -19.72 11.57
CA LYS A 121 4.98 -18.78 11.93
C LYS A 121 6.15 -18.85 10.94
N THR A 122 6.59 -20.06 10.60
CA THR A 122 7.68 -20.31 9.65
C THR A 122 7.33 -19.78 8.26
N LEU A 123 6.11 -20.04 7.77
CA LEU A 123 5.60 -19.52 6.50
C LEU A 123 5.67 -17.99 6.46
N ALA A 124 5.15 -17.32 7.49
CA ALA A 124 5.11 -15.87 7.56
C ALA A 124 6.51 -15.24 7.59
N LEU A 125 7.41 -15.77 8.43
CA LEU A 125 8.77 -15.23 8.56
C LEU A 125 9.62 -15.45 7.30
N ASN A 126 9.53 -16.63 6.67
CA ASN A 126 10.18 -16.86 5.38
C ASN A 126 9.56 -16.02 4.27
N GLY A 127 8.24 -15.77 4.33
CA GLY A 127 7.54 -14.85 3.44
C GLY A 127 8.10 -13.43 3.50
N LEU A 128 8.34 -12.93 4.71
CA LEU A 128 9.03 -11.65 4.93
C LEU A 128 10.43 -11.70 4.32
N MET A 129 11.23 -12.72 4.62
CA MET A 129 12.59 -12.82 4.08
C MET A 129 12.61 -12.83 2.54
N LYS A 130 11.70 -13.58 1.89
CA LYS A 130 11.57 -13.60 0.43
C LYS A 130 11.21 -12.23 -0.15
N LYS A 131 10.39 -11.44 0.56
CA LYS A 131 9.99 -10.10 0.13
C LYS A 131 11.11 -9.07 0.30
N TYR A 132 11.81 -9.08 1.43
CA TYR A 132 12.78 -8.03 1.78
C TYR A 132 14.21 -8.34 1.39
N GLN A 133 14.54 -9.62 1.21
CA GLN A 133 15.86 -10.10 0.78
C GLN A 133 15.68 -11.18 -0.30
N PRO A 134 15.10 -10.81 -1.47
CA PRO A 134 14.79 -11.75 -2.56
C PRO A 134 16.03 -12.41 -3.17
N GLU A 135 17.21 -11.80 -3.05
CA GLU A 135 18.50 -12.33 -3.49
C GLU A 135 18.98 -13.53 -2.66
N GLY A 136 18.34 -13.83 -1.53
CA GLY A 136 18.74 -14.89 -0.62
C GLY A 136 19.98 -14.52 0.19
N GLY A 137 20.92 -15.45 0.36
CA GLY A 137 22.08 -15.28 1.26
C GLY A 137 21.81 -15.69 2.71
N TYR A 138 20.72 -16.42 2.94
CA TYR A 138 20.34 -17.01 4.22
C TYR A 138 19.78 -18.41 4.01
N GLU A 139 19.87 -19.25 5.04
CA GLU A 139 19.09 -20.50 5.10
C GLU A 139 17.66 -20.18 5.57
N PRO A 140 16.63 -20.78 4.95
CA PRO A 140 15.25 -20.59 5.39
C PRO A 140 15.04 -21.01 6.85
N ILE A 141 14.17 -20.28 7.55
CA ILE A 141 13.74 -20.65 8.90
C ILE A 141 13.00 -21.99 8.84
N GLN A 142 13.31 -22.90 9.76
CA GLN A 142 12.61 -24.18 9.92
C GLN A 142 11.72 -24.15 11.16
N SER A 143 10.61 -24.89 11.13
CA SER A 143 9.67 -24.97 12.24
C SER A 143 10.25 -25.55 13.52
N THR A 144 11.39 -26.24 13.44
CA THR A 144 12.12 -26.79 14.60
C THR A 144 13.04 -25.77 15.29
N MET A 145 13.29 -24.60 14.70
CA MET A 145 14.23 -23.62 15.24
C MET A 145 13.69 -22.90 16.49
N ARG A 146 14.55 -22.77 17.51
CA ARG A 146 14.21 -22.07 18.77
C ARG A 146 13.96 -20.57 18.61
N VAL A 147 14.44 -19.97 17.52
CA VAL A 147 14.22 -18.53 17.24
C VAL A 147 12.72 -18.19 17.18
N LEU A 148 11.86 -19.15 16.79
CA LEU A 148 10.42 -18.99 16.75
C LEU A 148 9.78 -18.71 18.12
N ASP A 149 10.46 -19.08 19.21
CA ASP A 149 10.00 -18.87 20.60
C ASP A 149 10.27 -17.44 21.06
N GLY A 150 11.28 -16.78 20.48
CA GLY A 150 11.68 -15.41 20.82
C GLY A 150 10.91 -14.32 20.07
N VAL A 151 10.00 -14.69 19.17
CA VAL A 151 9.33 -13.77 18.26
C VAL A 151 7.81 -13.97 18.24
N ALA A 152 7.09 -12.88 18.03
CA ALA A 152 5.67 -12.92 17.69
C ALA A 152 5.48 -12.69 16.19
N VAL A 153 4.46 -13.35 15.65
CA VAL A 153 3.93 -13.07 14.32
C VAL A 153 2.48 -12.63 14.51
N ILE A 154 2.16 -11.43 14.04
CA ILE A 154 0.80 -10.90 14.02
C ILE A 154 0.22 -11.23 12.64
N LYS A 155 -0.94 -11.89 12.63
CA LYS A 155 -1.75 -12.13 11.43
C LYS A 155 -2.96 -11.20 11.46
N VAL A 156 -3.26 -10.53 10.36
CA VAL A 156 -4.51 -9.77 10.17
C VAL A 156 -5.29 -10.42 9.04
N ILE A 157 -6.48 -10.93 9.39
CA ILE A 157 -7.45 -11.44 8.42
C ILE A 157 -8.38 -10.28 8.04
N PRO A 158 -8.43 -9.87 6.77
CA PRO A 158 -9.33 -8.80 6.31
C PRO A 158 -10.81 -9.19 6.49
N ASP A 159 -11.58 -8.31 7.14
CA ASP A 159 -13.06 -8.28 7.02
C ASP A 159 -13.46 -7.44 5.80
N THR A 160 -12.73 -6.35 5.54
CA THR A 160 -12.83 -5.54 4.32
C THR A 160 -11.45 -5.21 3.79
N LEU A 161 -11.30 -5.18 2.48
CA LEU A 161 -10.09 -4.79 1.78
C LEU A 161 -10.47 -3.87 0.63
N HIS A 162 -9.97 -2.63 0.66
CA HIS A 162 -10.29 -1.60 -0.32
C HIS A 162 -9.02 -0.99 -0.88
N GLY A 163 -8.83 -1.11 -2.19
CA GLY A 163 -7.77 -0.42 -2.91
C GLY A 163 -8.29 0.85 -3.59
N LYS A 164 -7.46 1.88 -3.61
CA LYS A 164 -7.71 3.13 -4.33
C LYS A 164 -6.48 3.52 -5.14
N TYR A 165 -6.69 3.99 -6.37
CA TYR A 165 -5.64 4.53 -7.22
C TYR A 165 -6.11 5.81 -7.88
N LYS A 166 -5.22 6.79 -7.98
CA LYS A 166 -5.46 8.07 -8.64
C LYS A 166 -4.26 8.39 -9.52
N ILE A 167 -4.44 8.16 -10.82
CA ILE A 167 -3.40 8.27 -11.86
C ILE A 167 -3.88 9.09 -13.07
N GLY A 168 -4.90 9.94 -12.84
CA GLY A 168 -5.54 10.73 -13.89
C GLY A 168 -6.58 9.96 -14.73
N GLN A 169 -7.00 8.76 -14.31
CA GLN A 169 -7.91 7.90 -15.09
C GLN A 169 -9.34 8.46 -15.27
N HIS A 170 -9.68 9.54 -14.55
CA HIS A 170 -10.96 10.25 -14.68
C HIS A 170 -10.86 11.44 -15.64
N MET A 171 -9.65 11.81 -16.07
CA MET A 171 -9.39 12.95 -16.94
C MET A 171 -9.67 12.57 -18.41
N ARG A 172 -9.94 13.57 -19.24
CA ARG A 172 -9.95 13.39 -20.69
C ARG A 172 -8.53 13.07 -21.18
N ALA A 173 -8.42 12.32 -22.27
CA ALA A 173 -7.12 11.89 -22.82
C ALA A 173 -6.14 13.06 -23.03
N GLU A 174 -6.59 14.16 -23.65
CA GLU A 174 -5.76 15.36 -23.88
C GLU A 174 -5.23 15.97 -22.57
N SER A 175 -6.11 16.14 -21.57
CA SER A 175 -5.71 16.66 -20.25
C SER A 175 -4.74 15.72 -19.52
N ARG A 176 -4.89 14.41 -19.71
CA ARG A 176 -4.00 13.42 -19.12
C ARG A 176 -2.62 13.43 -19.77
N ILE A 177 -2.55 13.66 -21.08
CA ILE A 177 -1.28 13.85 -21.81
C ILE A 177 -0.57 15.13 -21.34
N ASP A 178 -1.29 16.26 -21.29
CA ASP A 178 -0.73 17.53 -20.81
C ASP A 178 -0.22 17.43 -19.36
N LEU A 179 -0.97 16.76 -18.48
CA LEU A 179 -0.49 16.46 -17.13
C LEU A 179 0.81 15.64 -17.15
N ALA A 180 0.87 14.62 -17.99
CA ALA A 180 2.03 13.75 -18.11
C ALA A 180 3.27 14.51 -18.65
N GLU A 181 3.09 15.41 -19.61
CA GLU A 181 4.15 16.32 -20.07
C GLU A 181 4.64 17.27 -18.97
N LYS A 182 3.71 17.83 -18.17
CA LYS A 182 4.05 18.67 -17.01
C LYS A 182 4.84 17.91 -15.95
N ILE A 183 4.47 16.65 -15.67
CA ILE A 183 5.21 15.76 -14.76
C ILE A 183 6.61 15.49 -15.31
N LEU A 184 6.73 15.16 -16.61
CA LEU A 184 8.02 14.93 -17.26
C LEU A 184 8.91 16.17 -17.16
N LYS A 185 8.37 17.36 -17.45
CA LYS A 185 9.10 18.64 -17.37
C LYS A 185 9.51 19.01 -15.95
N LYS A 186 8.66 18.73 -14.95
CA LYS A 186 8.98 18.91 -13.52
C LYS A 186 10.15 18.04 -13.10
N ASN A 187 10.33 16.87 -13.73
CA ASN A 187 11.48 15.97 -13.56
C ASN A 187 11.79 15.68 -12.09
N SER A 188 10.75 15.36 -11.32
CA SER A 188 10.89 14.90 -9.94
C SER A 188 11.58 13.52 -9.89
N LEU A 189 11.99 13.10 -8.70
CA LEU A 189 12.55 11.76 -8.50
C LEU A 189 11.56 10.64 -8.86
N THR A 190 10.26 10.89 -8.75
CA THR A 190 9.20 9.91 -9.02
C THR A 190 8.62 10.02 -10.44
N ALA A 191 8.89 11.10 -11.18
CA ALA A 191 8.25 11.43 -12.45
C ALA A 191 8.23 10.25 -13.44
N LYS A 192 9.39 9.64 -13.70
CA LYS A 192 9.48 8.51 -14.66
C LYS A 192 8.66 7.29 -14.21
N ALA A 193 8.69 6.95 -12.93
CA ALA A 193 7.92 5.84 -12.38
C ALA A 193 6.41 6.13 -12.42
N THR A 194 6.03 7.36 -12.10
CA THR A 194 4.64 7.83 -12.18
C THR A 194 4.11 7.78 -13.61
N LEU A 195 4.87 8.27 -14.59
CA LEU A 195 4.50 8.21 -16.00
C LEU A 195 4.25 6.77 -16.46
N LYS A 196 5.14 5.85 -16.09
CA LYS A 196 4.95 4.42 -16.38
C LYS A 196 3.67 3.86 -15.74
N ILE A 197 3.40 4.20 -14.48
CA ILE A 197 2.17 3.78 -13.78
C ILE A 197 0.91 4.41 -14.40
N MET A 198 1.04 5.60 -14.98
CA MET A 198 -0.02 6.27 -15.74
C MET A 198 -0.23 5.69 -17.14
N GLY A 199 0.64 4.79 -17.62
CA GLY A 199 0.55 4.16 -18.95
C GLY A 199 1.37 4.86 -20.04
N PHE A 200 2.31 5.72 -19.66
CA PHE A 200 3.15 6.48 -20.59
C PHE A 200 4.59 5.95 -20.67
N GLU A 201 5.16 6.03 -21.86
CA GLU A 201 6.59 5.80 -22.13
C GLU A 201 7.24 7.03 -22.78
N ILE A 202 8.51 7.23 -22.45
CA ILE A 202 9.34 8.29 -23.05
C ILE A 202 10.03 7.68 -24.27
N THR A 203 9.66 8.13 -25.46
CA THR A 203 10.23 7.68 -26.74
C THR A 203 11.09 8.77 -27.38
N GLU A 204 11.79 8.45 -28.47
CA GLU A 204 12.52 9.44 -29.29
C GLU A 204 11.61 10.55 -29.84
N ASN A 205 10.32 10.24 -30.04
CA ASN A 205 9.31 11.18 -30.52
C ASN A 205 8.57 11.92 -29.39
N GLY A 206 9.06 11.80 -28.15
CA GLY A 206 8.42 12.37 -26.96
C GLY A 206 7.59 11.36 -26.18
N LEU A 207 6.71 11.87 -25.32
CA LEU A 207 5.90 11.07 -24.41
C LEU A 207 4.71 10.45 -25.15
N GLN A 208 4.52 9.13 -25.03
CA GLN A 208 3.42 8.41 -25.67
C GLN A 208 2.65 7.58 -24.65
N MET A 209 1.32 7.58 -24.74
CA MET A 209 0.48 6.65 -23.99
C MET A 209 0.50 5.30 -24.71
N VAL A 210 1.03 4.27 -24.05
CA VAL A 210 1.19 2.91 -24.60
C VAL A 210 0.25 1.90 -23.93
N ASP A 211 -0.31 2.26 -22.78
CA ASP A 211 -1.25 1.45 -22.01
C ASP A 211 -2.29 2.37 -21.37
N GLU A 212 -3.47 1.83 -21.07
CA GLU A 212 -4.49 2.50 -20.24
C GLU A 212 -4.70 1.67 -18.96
N PRO A 213 -3.89 1.91 -17.91
CA PRO A 213 -3.84 1.01 -16.76
C PRO A 213 -5.16 0.98 -16.01
N VAL A 214 -5.73 -0.22 -15.90
CA VAL A 214 -6.86 -0.52 -15.02
C VAL A 214 -6.33 -1.30 -13.83
N TRP A 215 -6.47 -0.71 -12.64
CA TRP A 215 -6.10 -1.34 -11.37
C TRP A 215 -7.33 -2.01 -10.75
#